data_AF-A0A369LHI9-F1
#
_entry.id   AF-A0A369LHI9-F1
#
_cell.length_a   1.000
_cell.length_b   1.000
_cell.length_c   1.000
_cell.angle_alpha   90.00
_cell.angle_beta   90.00
_cell.angle_gamma   90.00
#
_symmetry.space_group_name_H-M   'P 1'
#
loop_
_entity.id
_entity.type
_entity.pdbx_description
1 polymer ?
#
loop_
_entity_poly.entity_id
_entity_poly.type
_entity_poly.pdbx_seq_one_letter_code
_entity_poly.pdbx_strand_id
1 'polypeptide(L)'
;MPDEQHTDADPVFFDTLFHRKRKHGKWDTVDAPQLEALVADTHAHLQLLDDPALALARCAANGVGFVCTISDVHEDGSTTFDRLSAWEHEAAVDTAKLVRRC
;
A
#
# COMPACT_ATOMS: atom_id res chain seq x y z
N MET A 1 -19.30 -31.12 6.88
CA MET A 1 -18.44 -30.44 5.91
C MET A 1 -18.19 -29.06 6.49
N PRO A 2 -16.98 -28.72 6.96
CA PRO A 2 -16.70 -27.34 7.33
C PRO A 2 -16.58 -26.53 6.04
N ASP A 3 -17.30 -25.41 5.96
CA ASP A 3 -17.18 -24.43 4.89
C ASP A 3 -15.73 -23.96 4.79
N GLU A 4 -15.07 -24.27 3.67
CA GLU A 4 -13.80 -23.65 3.30
C GLU A 4 -14.06 -22.17 3.06
N GLN A 5 -13.78 -21.35 4.07
CA GLN A 5 -13.66 -19.90 3.89
C GLN A 5 -12.50 -19.64 2.92
N HIS A 6 -12.80 -19.56 1.62
CA HIS A 6 -11.93 -18.91 0.66
C HIS A 6 -11.77 -17.47 1.12
N THR A 7 -10.65 -17.15 1.75
CA THR A 7 -10.25 -15.76 1.91
C THR A 7 -9.78 -15.32 0.53
N ASP A 8 -10.69 -14.78 -0.27
CA ASP A 8 -10.45 -14.15 -1.59
C ASP A 8 -9.60 -12.86 -1.49
N ALA A 9 -8.72 -12.76 -0.49
CA ALA A 9 -7.81 -11.63 -0.34
C ALA A 9 -6.61 -11.82 -1.30
N ASP A 10 -6.33 -10.81 -2.10
CA ASP A 10 -5.13 -10.83 -2.94
C ASP A 10 -3.88 -10.85 -2.05
N PRO A 11 -2.80 -11.54 -2.46
CA PRO A 11 -1.59 -11.63 -1.66
C PRO A 11 -0.91 -10.26 -1.52
N VAL A 12 -0.49 -9.94 -0.29
CA VAL A 12 0.35 -8.78 -0.01
C VAL A 12 1.81 -9.12 -0.29
N PHE A 13 2.37 -8.53 -1.34
CA PHE A 13 3.79 -8.67 -1.68
C PHE A 13 4.63 -7.65 -0.92
N PHE A 14 5.66 -8.07 -0.17
CA PHE A 14 6.54 -7.14 0.55
C PHE A 14 7.74 -6.73 -0.31
N ASP A 15 7.51 -5.86 -1.29
CA ASP A 15 8.50 -5.31 -2.22
C ASP A 15 8.08 -3.92 -2.72
N THR A 16 8.93 -3.27 -3.54
CA THR A 16 8.63 -1.97 -4.17
C THR A 16 7.98 -2.12 -5.56
N LEU A 17 7.59 -3.34 -5.94
CA LEU A 17 7.19 -3.69 -7.29
C LEU A 17 5.68 -3.58 -7.48
N PHE A 18 5.25 -3.32 -8.72
CA PHE A 18 3.85 -3.37 -9.09
C PHE A 18 3.51 -4.78 -9.58
N HIS A 19 2.46 -5.37 -9.01
CA HIS A 19 2.01 -6.72 -9.36
C HIS A 19 0.69 -6.66 -10.12
N ARG A 20 0.63 -7.33 -11.27
CA ARG A 20 -0.57 -7.43 -12.09
C ARG A 20 -1.07 -8.87 -12.11
N LYS A 21 -2.29 -9.07 -11.63
CA LYS A 21 -2.97 -10.37 -11.65
C LYS A 21 -3.18 -10.86 -13.09
N ARG A 22 -2.83 -12.11 -13.34
CA ARG A 22 -3.04 -12.83 -14.61
C ARG A 22 -4.10 -13.91 -14.44
N LYS A 23 -4.44 -14.56 -15.57
CA LYS A 23 -5.29 -15.74 -15.57
C LYS A 23 -4.67 -16.85 -14.70
N HIS A 24 -5.54 -17.63 -14.07
CA HIS A 24 -5.16 -18.77 -13.21
C HIS A 24 -4.29 -18.39 -12.00
N GLY A 25 -4.50 -17.21 -11.41
CA GLY A 25 -3.85 -16.83 -10.14
C GLY A 25 -2.35 -16.53 -10.23
N LYS A 26 -1.79 -16.44 -11.44
CA LYS A 26 -0.40 -16.00 -11.64
C LYS A 26 -0.30 -14.48 -11.53
N TRP A 27 0.88 -13.98 -11.19
CA TRP A 27 1.17 -12.55 -11.05
C TRP A 27 2.42 -12.21 -11.85
N ASP A 28 2.37 -11.09 -12.58
CA ASP A 28 3.53 -10.53 -13.26
C ASP A 28 3.96 -9.25 -12.55
N THR A 29 5.27 -9.00 -12.54
CA THR A 29 5.82 -7.70 -12.16
C THR A 29 5.70 -6.70 -13.32
N VAL A 30 5.39 -5.46 -12.99
CA VAL A 30 5.33 -4.32 -13.90
C VAL A 30 6.29 -3.24 -13.38
N ASP A 31 7.00 -2.62 -14.31
CA ASP A 31 7.90 -1.51 -13.97
C ASP A 31 7.13 -0.30 -13.46
N ALA A 32 7.71 0.38 -12.49
CA ALA A 32 7.18 1.64 -11.98
C ALA A 32 7.17 2.72 -13.06
N PRO A 33 6.16 3.63 -13.06
CA PRO A 33 6.20 4.79 -13.93
C PRO A 33 7.43 5.64 -13.61
N GLN A 34 8.10 6.15 -14.65
CA GLN A 34 9.19 7.10 -14.48
C GLN A 34 8.62 8.47 -14.18
N LEU A 35 8.91 9.02 -13.01
CA LEU A 35 8.47 10.34 -12.59
C LEU A 35 9.60 11.36 -12.79
N GLU A 36 9.27 12.53 -13.33
CA GLU A 36 10.23 13.61 -13.57
C GLU A 36 10.53 14.43 -12.29
N ALA A 37 9.69 14.28 -11.27
CA ALA A 37 9.80 14.93 -9.96
C ALA A 37 8.99 14.15 -8.91
N LEU A 38 9.09 14.58 -7.65
CA LEU A 38 8.18 14.10 -6.61
C LEU A 38 6.74 14.44 -6.96
N VAL A 39 5.84 13.48 -6.79
CA VAL A 39 4.40 13.67 -7.03
C VAL A 39 3.61 13.60 -5.73
N ALA A 40 2.40 14.16 -5.77
CA ALA A 40 1.43 14.04 -4.71
C ALA A 40 0.32 13.07 -5.15
N ASP A 41 -0.02 12.12 -4.28
CA ASP A 41 -1.29 11.41 -4.38
C ASP A 41 -2.36 12.28 -3.72
N THR A 42 -3.25 12.86 -4.53
CA THR A 42 -4.27 13.79 -4.04
C THR A 42 -5.52 13.09 -3.49
N HIS A 43 -5.63 11.76 -3.60
CA HIS A 43 -6.82 11.04 -3.16
C HIS A 43 -6.51 9.57 -2.85
N ALA A 44 -6.32 9.25 -1.57
CA ALA A 44 -6.14 7.89 -1.09
C ALA A 44 -7.10 7.54 0.05
N HIS A 45 -7.58 6.30 0.11
CA HIS A 45 -8.31 5.77 1.25
C HIS A 45 -7.42 4.79 2.02
N LEU A 46 -6.50 5.31 2.83
CA LEU A 46 -5.46 4.48 3.47
C LEU A 46 -6.07 3.38 4.34
N GLN A 47 -7.13 3.68 5.10
CA GLN A 47 -7.81 2.72 5.95
C GLN A 47 -8.43 1.52 5.21
N LEU A 48 -8.59 1.61 3.89
CA LEU A 48 -9.16 0.56 3.04
C LEU A 48 -8.10 -0.30 2.35
N LEU A 49 -6.81 0.00 2.54
CA LEU A 49 -5.72 -0.79 2.00
C LEU A 49 -5.43 -1.98 2.92
N ASP A 50 -5.08 -3.12 2.33
CA ASP A 50 -4.74 -4.34 3.08
C ASP A 50 -3.54 -4.12 4.02
N ASP A 51 -2.58 -3.29 3.59
CA ASP A 51 -1.42 -2.88 4.38
C ASP A 51 -1.11 -1.39 4.13
N PRO A 52 -1.67 -0.47 4.96
CA PRO A 52 -1.48 0.96 4.79
C PRO A 52 -0.02 1.41 4.96
N ALA A 53 0.72 0.79 5.88
CA ALA A 53 2.12 1.12 6.14
C ALA A 53 3.01 0.74 4.94
N LEU A 54 2.82 -0.46 4.39
CA LEU A 54 3.53 -0.90 3.20
C LEU A 54 3.18 -0.05 1.98
N ALA A 55 1.92 0.36 1.83
CA ALA A 55 1.51 1.26 0.76
C ALA A 55 2.21 2.62 0.84
N LEU A 56 2.34 3.19 2.05
CA LEU A 56 3.11 4.42 2.27
C LEU A 56 4.61 4.23 1.99
N ALA A 57 5.19 3.10 2.39
CA ALA A 57 6.59 2.79 2.09
C ALA A 57 6.84 2.67 0.57
N ARG A 58 5.90 2.08 -0.17
CA ARG A 58 5.92 2.01 -1.63
C ARG A 58 5.78 3.37 -2.30
N CYS A 59 4.93 4.24 -1.75
CA CYS A 59 4.80 5.63 -2.20
C CYS A 59 6.17 6.33 -2.13
N ALA A 60 6.84 6.26 -0.98
CA ALA A 60 8.16 6.85 -0.80
C ALA A 60 9.21 6.26 -1.76
N ALA A 61 9.23 4.94 -1.93
CA ALA A 61 10.16 4.26 -2.83
C ALA A 61 9.96 4.62 -4.31
N ASN A 62 8.74 5.00 -4.71
CA ASN A 62 8.38 5.31 -6.09
C ASN A 62 8.20 6.82 -6.35
N GLY A 63 8.69 7.70 -5.46
CA GLY A 63 8.70 9.15 -5.70
C GLY A 63 7.38 9.87 -5.43
N VAL A 64 6.45 9.26 -4.70
CA VAL A 64 5.27 9.94 -4.15
C VAL A 64 5.67 10.55 -2.81
N GLY A 65 5.81 11.88 -2.77
CA GLY A 65 6.31 12.62 -1.61
C GLY A 65 5.22 13.12 -0.67
N PHE A 66 3.96 13.08 -1.08
CA PHE A 66 2.82 13.55 -0.31
C PHE A 66 1.58 12.71 -0.64
N VAL A 67 0.80 12.36 0.38
CA VAL A 67 -0.46 11.61 0.23
C VAL A 67 -1.57 12.35 0.97
N CYS A 68 -2.64 12.66 0.26
CA CYS A 68 -3.87 13.17 0.85
C CYS A 68 -4.82 11.99 1.09
N THR A 69 -4.94 11.57 2.35
CA THR A 69 -5.88 10.50 2.70
C THR A 69 -7.26 11.05 3.05
N ILE A 70 -8.30 10.44 2.49
CA ILE A 70 -9.69 10.76 2.70
C ILE A 70 -10.26 9.82 3.77
N SER A 71 -10.66 10.41 4.90
CA SER A 71 -11.51 9.76 5.88
C SER A 71 -12.95 9.83 5.40
N ASP A 72 -13.57 8.69 5.14
CA ASP A 72 -15.03 8.61 4.97
C ASP A 72 -15.68 8.58 6.36
N VAL A 73 -16.72 9.38 6.56
CA VAL A 73 -17.49 9.46 7.81
C VAL A 73 -18.52 8.34 7.95
N HIS A 74 -18.90 7.71 6.83
CA HIS A 74 -19.82 6.57 6.81
C HIS A 74 -19.10 5.24 7.03
N GLU A 75 -17.84 5.16 6.64
CA GLU A 75 -16.94 4.08 7.04
C GLU A 75 -16.23 4.45 8.36
N ASP A 76 -15.46 3.54 8.94
CA ASP A 76 -14.74 3.78 10.20
C ASP A 76 -13.64 4.84 10.03
N GLY A 77 -14.05 6.12 9.94
CA GLY A 77 -13.18 7.25 9.71
C GLY A 77 -12.25 7.54 10.89
N SER A 78 -12.58 7.07 12.10
CA SER A 78 -11.70 7.16 13.27
C SER A 78 -10.39 6.41 13.06
N THR A 79 -10.44 5.26 12.38
CA THR A 79 -9.27 4.40 12.18
C THR A 79 -8.10 5.15 11.56
N THR A 80 -8.35 6.03 10.57
CA THR A 80 -7.28 6.83 9.96
C THR A 80 -6.59 7.72 11.00
N PHE A 81 -7.35 8.43 11.83
CA PHE A 81 -6.77 9.32 12.86
C PHE A 81 -6.04 8.54 13.96
N ASP A 82 -6.58 7.39 14.38
CA ASP A 82 -6.03 6.59 15.46
C ASP A 82 -4.76 5.84 15.05
N ARG A 83 -4.67 5.45 13.76
CA ARG A 83 -3.61 4.57 13.27
C ARG A 83 -2.54 5.29 12.45
N LEU A 84 -2.78 6.50 11.96
CA LEU A 84 -1.86 7.20 11.06
C LEU A 84 -0.43 7.25 11.59
N SER A 85 -0.22 7.66 12.84
CA SER A 85 1.13 7.73 13.41
C SER A 85 1.83 6.37 13.50
N ALA A 86 1.07 5.28 13.71
CA ALA A 86 1.63 3.93 13.69
C ALA A 86 2.02 3.53 12.27
N TRP A 87 1.14 3.76 11.29
CA TRP A 87 1.43 3.46 9.89
C TRP A 87 2.61 4.28 9.35
N GLU A 88 2.73 5.55 9.71
CA GLU A 88 3.90 6.39 9.35
C GLU A 88 5.20 5.82 9.91
N HIS A 89 5.20 5.39 11.17
CA HIS A 89 6.37 4.79 11.81
C HIS A 89 6.75 3.45 11.15
N GLU A 90 5.77 2.58 10.95
CA GLU A 90 5.93 1.28 10.28
C GLU A 90 6.44 1.48 8.84
N ALA A 91 5.86 2.42 8.10
CA ALA A 91 6.28 2.76 6.74
C ALA A 91 7.72 3.26 6.68
N ALA A 92 8.16 4.07 7.65
CA ALA A 92 9.55 4.52 7.72
C ALA A 92 10.53 3.34 7.92
N VAL A 93 10.15 2.40 8.80
CA VAL A 93 10.92 1.16 9.02
C VAL A 93 10.94 0.29 7.77
N ASP A 94 9.80 0.15 7.10
CA ASP A 94 9.66 -0.70 5.92
C ASP A 94 10.34 -0.12 4.69
N THR A 95 10.29 1.20 4.49
CA THR A 95 11.07 1.90 3.45
C THR A 95 12.55 1.58 3.59
N ALA A 96 13.09 1.61 4.83
CA ALA A 96 14.48 1.26 5.07
C ALA A 96 14.80 -0.20 4.71
N LYS A 97 13.88 -1.15 4.94
CA LYS A 97 14.06 -2.56 4.55
C LYS A 97 13.98 -2.75 3.04
N LEU A 98 13.05 -2.07 2.40
CA LEU A 98 12.76 -2.17 0.98
C LEU A 98 13.88 -1.56 0.13
N VAL A 99 14.34 -0.36 0.47
CA VAL A 99 15.39 0.35 -0.28
C VAL A 99 16.78 -0.25 -0.06
N ARG A 100 17.05 -0.86 1.11
CA ARG A 100 18.34 -1.55 1.38
C ARG A 100 18.46 -2.94 0.74
N ARG A 101 17.39 -3.47 0.16
CA ARG A 101 17.37 -4.77 -0.51
C ARG A 101 17.77 -4.71 -1.99
N CYS A 102 18.09 -3.52 -2.50
CA CYS A 102 18.62 -3.30 -3.84
C CYS A 102 20.15 -3.37 -3.86
#